data_AF-A0A1W9MSN6-F1
#
_entry.id   AF-A0A1W9MSN6-F1
#
_cell.length_a   1.000
_cell.length_b   1.000
_cell.length_c   1.000
_cell.angle_alpha   90.00
_cell.angle_beta   90.00
_cell.angle_gamma   90.00
#
_symmetry.space_group_name_H-M   'P 1'
#
loop_
_entity.id
_entity.type
_entity.pdbx_description
1 polymer ?
#
loop_
_entity_poly.entity_id
_entity_poly.type
_entity_poly.pdbx_seq_one_letter_code
_entity_poly.pdbx_strand_id
1 'polypeptide(L)'
;MFLFADHIASNGDPQFIGKDAASAMFPPGCSLAPGYSNEAFRNNVFFTKLSYNNIYLTGFFKDGKHENPVGISNALADENEVRDPFAFAEAGYEGMLTEKIRLSAKAYYDYKSQDFTYEVFDQQTSAFFGYPKDQGIIGYPQSKSDKIGSELMMTFNLHNSAEMVAGALFESLKIYDVKSCR
;
A
#
# COMPACT_ATOMS: atom_id res chain seq x y z
N MET A 1 22.47 8.56 -13.78
CA MET A 1 20.99 8.62 -13.84
C MET A 1 20.48 7.22 -14.08
N PHE A 2 19.51 6.76 -13.29
CA PHE A 2 18.87 5.45 -13.42
C PHE A 2 17.35 5.63 -13.40
N LEU A 3 16.66 4.92 -14.29
CA LEU A 3 15.21 5.00 -14.48
C LEU A 3 14.69 3.58 -14.71
N PHE A 4 13.56 3.25 -14.09
CA PHE A 4 12.88 1.97 -14.23
C PHE A 4 11.38 2.21 -14.24
N ALA A 5 10.67 1.57 -15.16
CA ALA A 5 9.22 1.56 -15.21
C ALA A 5 8.76 0.16 -15.54
N ASP A 6 7.71 -0.30 -14.87
CA ASP A 6 7.18 -1.65 -15.04
C ASP A 6 5.66 -1.66 -14.91
N HIS A 7 5.05 -2.62 -15.60
CA HIS A 7 3.63 -2.89 -15.59
C HIS A 7 3.42 -4.40 -15.45
N ILE A 8 2.76 -4.80 -14.37
CA ILE A 8 2.41 -6.19 -14.12
C ILE A 8 0.90 -6.27 -13.97
N ALA A 9 0.28 -7.21 -14.68
CA ALA A 9 -1.14 -7.52 -14.55
C ALA A 9 -1.35 -9.04 -14.60
N SER A 10 -2.35 -9.52 -13.85
CA SER A 10 -2.78 -10.91 -13.83
C SER A 10 -4.27 -10.99 -13.54
N ASN A 11 -4.92 -12.04 -14.02
CA ASN A 11 -6.30 -12.36 -13.68
C ASN A 11 -6.39 -13.19 -12.38
N GLY A 12 -5.27 -13.43 -11.70
CA GLY A 12 -5.21 -14.31 -10.53
C GLY A 12 -5.19 -15.79 -10.89
N ASP A 13 -5.29 -16.62 -9.86
CA ASP A 13 -5.45 -18.08 -9.96
C ASP A 13 -6.73 -18.46 -9.19
N PRO A 14 -7.91 -18.45 -9.84
CA PRO A 14 -9.19 -18.67 -9.18
C PRO A 14 -9.23 -20.00 -8.42
N GLN A 15 -9.48 -19.92 -7.11
CA GLN A 15 -9.60 -21.07 -6.23
C GLN A 15 -11.07 -21.41 -5.99
N PHE A 16 -11.40 -22.70 -6.03
CA PHE A 16 -12.75 -23.16 -5.71
C PHE A 16 -12.98 -23.11 -4.20
N ILE A 17 -14.01 -22.38 -3.78
CA ILE A 17 -14.47 -22.29 -2.40
C ILE A 17 -15.79 -23.04 -2.29
N GLY A 18 -15.77 -24.20 -1.63
CA GLY A 18 -16.97 -25.03 -1.46
C GLY A 18 -17.92 -24.54 -0.36
N LYS A 19 -17.40 -23.80 0.63
CA LYS A 19 -18.16 -23.22 1.74
C LYS A 19 -17.42 -22.03 2.32
N ASP A 20 -18.17 -21.03 2.76
CA ASP A 20 -17.72 -19.79 3.37
C ASP A 20 -18.58 -19.43 4.61
N ALA A 21 -18.40 -18.24 5.18
CA ALA A 21 -19.19 -17.82 6.34
C ALA A 21 -20.68 -17.63 6.03
N ALA A 22 -21.03 -17.04 4.88
CA ALA A 22 -22.42 -16.79 4.51
C ALA A 22 -23.19 -18.11 4.26
N SER A 23 -22.62 -19.04 3.50
CA SER A 23 -23.19 -20.38 3.26
C SER A 23 -23.27 -21.25 4.52
N ALA A 24 -22.57 -20.89 5.61
CA ALA A 24 -22.73 -21.51 6.92
C ALA A 24 -23.90 -20.92 7.73
N MET A 25 -24.23 -19.65 7.51
CA MET A 25 -25.23 -18.89 8.28
C MET A 25 -26.60 -18.83 7.60
N PHE A 26 -26.64 -18.90 6.26
CA PHE A 26 -27.84 -18.75 5.45
C PHE A 26 -28.20 -20.05 4.69
N PRO A 27 -29.45 -20.20 4.22
CA PRO A 27 -29.85 -21.36 3.43
C PRO A 27 -29.00 -21.54 2.16
N PRO A 28 -28.96 -22.74 1.55
CA PRO A 28 -28.26 -22.98 0.30
C PRO A 28 -28.68 -22.01 -0.81
N GLY A 29 -27.72 -21.51 -1.60
CA GLY A 29 -27.96 -20.57 -2.70
C GLY A 29 -28.12 -19.11 -2.29
N CYS A 30 -27.72 -18.77 -1.06
CA CYS A 30 -27.77 -17.42 -0.52
C CYS A 30 -26.37 -16.81 -0.37
N SER A 31 -25.37 -17.34 -1.06
CA SER A 31 -23.96 -16.98 -1.00
C SER A 31 -23.33 -17.34 -2.33
N LEU A 32 -22.31 -16.59 -2.75
CA LEU A 32 -21.46 -16.95 -3.88
C LEU A 32 -20.75 -18.31 -3.71
N ALA A 33 -20.64 -18.84 -2.49
CA ALA A 33 -20.18 -20.21 -2.24
C ALA A 33 -21.33 -21.24 -2.34
N PRO A 34 -21.15 -22.37 -3.06
CA PRO A 34 -19.93 -22.79 -3.73
C PRO A 34 -19.63 -21.99 -5.01
N GLY A 35 -18.38 -21.54 -5.16
CA GLY A 35 -17.96 -20.64 -6.25
C GLY A 35 -16.44 -20.54 -6.37
N TYR A 36 -15.97 -19.71 -7.30
CA TYR A 36 -14.54 -19.42 -7.48
C TYR A 36 -14.19 -18.04 -6.95
N SER A 37 -13.01 -17.94 -6.36
CA SER A 37 -12.42 -16.66 -5.98
C SER A 37 -11.93 -15.86 -7.18
N ASN A 38 -11.75 -14.56 -6.96
CA ASN A 38 -11.21 -13.58 -7.88
C ASN A 38 -10.00 -12.87 -7.25
N GLU A 39 -8.85 -12.94 -7.91
CA GLU A 39 -7.59 -12.35 -7.47
C GLU A 39 -6.91 -11.53 -8.57
N ALA A 40 -7.68 -10.93 -9.48
CA ALA A 40 -7.10 -10.10 -10.51
C ALA A 40 -6.37 -8.90 -9.89
N PHE A 41 -5.21 -8.55 -10.45
CA PHE A 41 -4.45 -7.40 -10.00
C PHE A 41 -3.73 -6.71 -11.16
N ARG A 42 -3.46 -5.43 -10.96
CA ARG A 42 -2.53 -4.65 -11.79
C ARG A 42 -1.66 -3.78 -10.89
N ASN A 43 -0.43 -3.58 -11.32
CA ASN A 43 0.52 -2.72 -10.62
C ASN A 43 1.39 -1.99 -11.64
N ASN A 44 1.39 -0.67 -11.56
CA ASN A 44 2.28 0.19 -12.32
C ASN A 44 3.33 0.74 -11.37
N VAL A 45 4.60 0.62 -11.74
CA VAL A 45 5.72 1.10 -10.93
C VAL A 45 6.58 2.02 -11.77
N PHE A 46 7.00 3.13 -11.19
CA PHE A 46 8.01 4.02 -11.73
C PHE A 46 9.04 4.34 -10.65
N PHE A 47 10.32 4.18 -10.97
CA PHE A 47 11.44 4.48 -10.08
C PHE A 47 12.47 5.33 -10.82
N THR A 48 13.02 6.31 -10.12
CA THR A 48 14.10 7.16 -10.62
C THR A 48 15.15 7.40 -9.56
N LYS A 49 16.41 7.43 -9.98
CA LYS A 49 17.52 7.88 -9.15
C LYS A 49 18.47 8.75 -9.96
N LEU A 50 18.61 9.99 -9.53
CA LEU A 50 19.62 10.92 -10.01
C LEU A 50 20.67 11.10 -8.93
N SER A 51 21.93 11.14 -9.33
CA SER A 51 23.04 11.36 -8.41
C SER A 51 24.11 12.17 -9.14
N TYR A 52 24.60 13.19 -8.47
CA TYR A 52 25.66 14.07 -8.97
C TYR A 52 26.55 14.48 -7.80
N ASN A 53 27.83 14.16 -7.90
CA ASN A 53 28.79 14.26 -6.79
C ASN A 53 28.23 13.57 -5.53
N ASN A 54 28.12 14.32 -4.44
CA ASN A 54 27.66 13.86 -3.14
C ASN A 54 26.15 14.03 -2.94
N ILE A 55 25.40 14.47 -3.95
CA ILE A 55 23.96 14.71 -3.84
C ILE A 55 23.22 13.66 -4.65
N TYR A 56 22.11 13.16 -4.11
CA TYR A 56 21.19 12.29 -4.83
C TYR A 56 19.73 12.72 -4.64
N LEU A 57 18.92 12.35 -5.63
CA LEU A 57 17.48 12.45 -5.62
C LEU A 57 16.92 11.10 -6.05
N THR A 58 16.05 10.51 -5.23
CA THR A 58 15.36 9.25 -5.49
C THR A 58 13.87 9.52 -5.52
N GLY A 59 13.16 8.91 -6.47
CA GLY A 59 11.71 8.96 -6.55
C GLY A 59 11.15 7.58 -6.85
N PHE A 60 10.00 7.26 -6.26
CA PHE A 60 9.26 6.04 -6.50
C PHE A 60 7.77 6.34 -6.55
N PHE A 61 7.07 5.77 -7.51
CA PHE A 61 5.63 5.86 -7.65
C PHE A 61 5.08 4.47 -7.96
N LYS A 62 3.99 4.11 -7.29
CA LYS A 62 3.25 2.87 -7.47
C LYS A 62 1.77 3.21 -7.59
N ASP A 63 1.09 2.68 -8.60
CA ASP A 63 -0.37 2.67 -8.68
C ASP A 63 -0.84 1.22 -8.81
N GLY A 64 -1.32 0.69 -7.69
CA GLY A 64 -1.80 -0.68 -7.57
C GLY A 64 -3.33 -0.73 -7.48
N LYS A 65 -3.90 -1.76 -8.10
CA LYS A 65 -5.28 -2.20 -7.88
C LYS A 65 -5.30 -3.72 -7.81
N HIS A 66 -6.01 -4.28 -6.84
CA HIS A 66 -6.27 -5.71 -6.78
C HIS A 66 -7.69 -5.99 -6.29
N GLU A 67 -8.25 -7.09 -6.73
CA GLU A 67 -9.52 -7.63 -6.27
C GLU A 67 -9.25 -8.50 -5.04
N ASN A 68 -10.19 -8.49 -4.09
CA ASN A 68 -10.07 -9.29 -2.87
C ASN A 68 -11.24 -10.27 -2.81
N PRO A 69 -11.01 -11.57 -3.02
CA PRO A 69 -12.10 -12.53 -3.21
C PRO A 69 -12.97 -12.76 -1.97
N VAL A 70 -12.48 -12.36 -0.80
CA VAL A 70 -13.13 -12.59 0.48
C VAL A 70 -13.44 -11.24 1.13
N GLY A 71 -14.74 -10.98 1.33
CA GLY A 71 -15.28 -9.80 2.00
C GLY A 71 -15.00 -9.78 3.50
N ILE A 72 -15.32 -8.65 4.13
CA ILE A 72 -15.10 -8.45 5.57
C ILE A 72 -15.90 -9.43 6.46
N SER A 73 -16.94 -10.05 5.92
CA SER A 73 -17.72 -11.10 6.57
C SER A 73 -17.10 -12.51 6.47
N ASN A 74 -15.95 -12.67 5.81
CA ASN A 74 -15.39 -13.96 5.41
C ASN A 74 -16.30 -14.77 4.46
N ALA A 75 -17.11 -14.08 3.66
CA ALA A 75 -17.86 -14.64 2.54
C ALA A 75 -17.16 -14.32 1.22
N LEU A 76 -17.38 -15.16 0.20
CA LEU A 76 -17.02 -14.79 -1.16
C LEU A 76 -17.73 -13.48 -1.55
N ALA A 77 -17.01 -12.64 -2.28
CA ALA A 77 -17.47 -11.33 -2.72
C ALA A 77 -16.97 -11.08 -4.13
N ASP A 78 -17.76 -10.36 -4.94
CA ASP A 78 -17.45 -10.08 -6.34
C ASP A 78 -17.19 -8.59 -6.62
N GLU A 79 -17.57 -7.69 -5.70
CA GLU A 79 -17.36 -6.24 -5.83
C GLU A 79 -16.15 -5.70 -5.04
N ASN A 80 -15.41 -6.58 -4.36
CA ASN A 80 -14.27 -6.19 -3.53
C ASN A 80 -13.06 -5.72 -4.34
N GLU A 81 -12.60 -4.51 -4.05
CA GLU A 81 -11.46 -3.91 -4.72
C GLU A 81 -10.63 -3.08 -3.74
N VAL A 82 -9.32 -3.13 -3.89
CA VAL A 82 -8.39 -2.29 -3.15
C VAL A 82 -7.50 -1.54 -4.13
N ARG A 83 -7.46 -0.21 -3.99
CA ARG A 83 -6.57 0.68 -4.72
C ARG A 83 -5.64 1.41 -3.77
N ASP A 84 -4.34 1.31 -3.98
CA ASP A 84 -3.32 1.75 -3.03
C ASP A 84 -2.19 2.58 -3.66
N PRO A 85 -2.47 3.73 -4.31
CA PRO A 85 -1.41 4.52 -4.92
C PRO A 85 -0.46 5.05 -3.85
N PHE A 86 0.83 4.98 -4.15
CA PHE A 86 1.92 5.37 -3.28
C PHE A 86 2.95 6.17 -4.06
N ALA A 87 3.44 7.25 -3.46
CA ALA A 87 4.53 8.04 -3.99
C ALA A 87 5.57 8.29 -2.90
N PHE A 88 6.83 8.30 -3.29
CA PHE A 88 7.97 8.55 -2.43
C PHE A 88 8.96 9.45 -3.17
N ALA A 89 9.51 10.41 -2.46
CA ALA A 89 10.61 11.24 -2.93
C ALA A 89 11.62 11.45 -1.80
N GLU A 90 12.90 11.35 -2.12
CA GLU A 90 14.00 11.54 -1.18
C GLU A 90 15.10 12.35 -1.84
N ALA A 91 15.57 13.37 -1.15
CA ALA A 91 16.76 14.11 -1.50
C ALA A 91 17.80 13.94 -0.40
N GLY A 92 19.04 13.67 -0.77
CA GLY A 92 20.08 13.48 0.21
C GLY A 92 21.47 13.91 -0.26
N TYR A 93 22.33 14.09 0.73
CA TYR A 93 23.75 14.31 0.62
C TYR A 93 24.48 13.18 1.33
N GLU A 94 25.49 12.60 0.69
CA GLU A 94 26.42 11.68 1.31
C GLU A 94 27.85 12.00 0.86
N GLY A 95 28.71 12.36 1.81
CA GLY A 95 30.08 12.76 1.50
C GLY A 95 30.94 13.06 2.71
N MET A 96 32.23 13.29 2.44
CA MET A 96 33.17 13.77 3.45
C MET A 96 32.95 15.27 3.68
N LEU A 97 32.73 15.68 4.93
CA LEU A 97 32.79 17.10 5.32
C LEU A 97 34.23 17.53 5.58
N THR A 98 35.03 16.62 6.15
CA THR A 98 36.46 16.76 6.37
C THR A 98 37.12 15.39 6.16
N GLU A 99 38.44 15.32 6.22
CA GLU A 99 39.18 14.05 6.14
C GLU A 99 38.79 13.04 7.23
N LYS A 100 38.18 13.50 8.34
CA LYS A 100 37.82 12.68 9.50
C LYS A 100 36.32 12.57 9.73
N ILE A 101 35.50 13.32 9.00
CA ILE A 101 34.06 13.40 9.25
C ILE A 101 33.32 13.12 7.95
N ARG A 102 32.57 12.02 7.93
CA ARG A 102 31.58 11.72 6.89
C ARG A 102 30.20 12.15 7.37
N LEU A 103 29.44 12.79 6.49
CA LEU A 103 28.05 13.17 6.72
C LEU A 103 27.15 12.47 5.72
N SER A 104 26.05 11.92 6.22
CA SER A 104 24.87 11.58 5.45
C SER A 104 23.70 12.41 5.98
N ALA A 105 23.02 13.13 5.10
CA ALA A 105 21.85 13.92 5.43
C ALA A 105 20.80 13.67 4.36
N LYS A 106 19.58 13.30 4.75
CA LYS A 106 18.49 13.08 3.80
C LYS A 106 17.18 13.60 4.35
N ALA A 107 16.31 14.03 3.45
CA ALA A 107 14.93 14.34 3.73
C ALA A 107 14.06 13.60 2.72
N TYR A 108 12.93 13.10 3.18
CA TYR A 108 12.01 12.32 2.35
C TYR A 108 10.56 12.67 2.65
N TYR A 109 9.73 12.39 1.66
CA TYR A 109 8.29 12.53 1.73
C TYR A 109 7.63 11.31 1.08
N ASP A 110 6.63 10.77 1.77
CA ASP A 110 5.81 9.66 1.32
C ASP A 110 4.35 10.13 1.27
N TYR A 111 3.67 9.84 0.16
CA TYR A 111 2.23 9.93 0.04
C TYR A 111 1.66 8.54 -0.15
N LYS A 112 0.56 8.24 0.56
CA LYS A 112 -0.21 7.00 0.36
C LYS A 112 -1.70 7.33 0.36
N SER A 113 -2.42 6.81 -0.62
CA SER A 113 -3.88 6.71 -0.57
C SER A 113 -4.27 5.24 -0.45
N GLN A 114 -5.34 4.96 0.26
CA GLN A 114 -5.96 3.64 0.28
C GLN A 114 -7.45 3.84 0.09
N ASP A 115 -7.95 3.36 -1.05
CA ASP A 115 -9.37 3.33 -1.37
C ASP A 115 -9.78 1.87 -1.38
N PHE A 116 -10.69 1.51 -0.48
CA PHE A 116 -11.21 0.16 -0.37
C PHE A 116 -12.67 0.14 -0.78
N THR A 117 -13.04 -0.87 -1.52
CA THR A 117 -14.42 -1.31 -1.72
C THR A 117 -14.55 -2.65 -1.02
N TYR A 118 -15.31 -2.68 0.07
CA TYR A 118 -15.58 -3.90 0.83
C TYR A 118 -17.05 -4.24 0.77
N GLU A 119 -17.36 -5.34 0.12
CA GLU A 119 -18.61 -6.04 0.23
C GLU A 119 -18.62 -6.86 1.53
N VAL A 120 -19.59 -6.54 2.39
CA VAL A 120 -19.91 -7.31 3.59
C VAL A 120 -20.66 -8.57 3.18
N PHE A 121 -21.61 -8.45 2.27
CA PHE A 121 -22.41 -9.57 1.79
C PHE A 121 -22.77 -9.32 0.33
N ASP A 122 -22.59 -10.35 -0.50
CA ASP A 122 -22.98 -10.36 -1.89
C ASP A 122 -24.49 -10.17 -2.06
N GLN A 123 -24.93 -9.92 -3.29
CA GLN A 123 -26.33 -9.61 -3.63
C GLN A 123 -27.29 -10.77 -3.29
N GLN A 124 -26.81 -12.02 -3.21
CA GLN A 124 -27.59 -13.19 -2.79
C GLN A 124 -27.79 -13.20 -1.28
N THR A 125 -26.76 -12.87 -0.49
CA THR A 125 -26.87 -12.82 0.96
C THR A 125 -27.56 -11.53 1.44
N SER A 126 -27.29 -10.39 0.81
CA SER A 126 -27.84 -9.08 1.19
C SER A 126 -29.37 -9.03 1.14
N ALA A 127 -29.99 -9.80 0.24
CA ALA A 127 -31.43 -9.94 0.12
C ALA A 127 -32.11 -10.39 1.43
N PHE A 128 -31.41 -11.13 2.30
CA PHE A 128 -31.91 -11.54 3.62
C PHE A 128 -31.97 -10.39 4.63
N PHE A 129 -31.25 -9.31 4.37
CA PHE A 129 -31.25 -8.08 5.17
C PHE A 129 -32.22 -7.03 4.61
N GLY A 130 -33.05 -7.38 3.62
CA GLY A 130 -34.03 -6.48 3.02
C GLY A 130 -33.47 -5.53 1.96
N TYR A 131 -32.24 -5.76 1.50
CA TYR A 131 -31.67 -5.03 0.37
C TYR A 131 -32.29 -5.50 -0.96
N PRO A 132 -32.32 -4.65 -2.00
CA PRO A 132 -32.70 -5.06 -3.34
C PRO A 132 -31.86 -6.24 -3.84
N LYS A 133 -32.47 -7.12 -4.66
CA LYS A 133 -31.86 -8.38 -5.13
C LYS A 133 -30.58 -8.21 -5.97
N ASP A 134 -30.30 -6.99 -6.39
CA ASP A 134 -29.18 -6.58 -7.23
C ASP A 134 -28.17 -5.70 -6.46
N GLN A 135 -28.27 -5.60 -5.14
CA GLN A 135 -27.41 -4.73 -4.32
C GLN A 135 -26.73 -5.50 -3.20
N GLY A 136 -25.40 -5.49 -3.17
CA GLY A 136 -24.61 -5.96 -2.04
C GLY A 136 -24.61 -4.97 -0.88
N ILE A 137 -24.16 -5.41 0.30
CA ILE A 137 -23.89 -4.50 1.43
C ILE A 137 -22.45 -4.04 1.30
N ILE A 138 -22.22 -2.84 0.78
CA ILE A 138 -20.87 -2.37 0.43
C ILE A 138 -20.47 -1.17 1.28
N GLY A 139 -19.21 -1.16 1.72
CA GLY A 139 -18.56 -0.03 2.36
C GLY A 139 -17.40 0.48 1.50
N TYR A 140 -17.22 1.81 1.49
CA TYR A 140 -16.15 2.49 0.75
C TYR A 140 -15.16 3.20 1.69
N PRO A 141 -14.41 2.50 2.57
CA PRO A 141 -13.46 3.19 3.40
C PRO A 141 -12.31 3.76 2.57
N GLN A 142 -12.00 5.02 2.84
CA GLN A 142 -10.90 5.74 2.22
C GLN A 142 -10.02 6.34 3.30
N SER A 143 -8.71 6.35 3.07
CA SER A 143 -7.78 7.14 3.88
C SER A 143 -6.59 7.60 3.05
N LYS A 144 -6.04 8.76 3.43
CA LYS A 144 -4.79 9.29 2.88
C LYS A 144 -3.80 9.53 4.01
N SER A 145 -2.53 9.37 3.71
CA SER A 145 -1.46 9.68 4.65
C SER A 145 -0.28 10.34 3.98
N ASP A 146 0.23 11.36 4.64
CA ASP A 146 1.49 12.03 4.32
C ASP A 146 2.51 11.69 5.41
N LYS A 147 3.71 11.30 5.01
CA LYS A 147 4.86 11.15 5.90
C LYS A 147 5.95 12.10 5.44
N ILE A 148 6.50 12.88 6.35
CA ILE A 148 7.72 13.65 6.11
C ILE A 148 8.76 13.21 7.13
N GLY A 149 10.00 13.05 6.68
CA GLY A 149 11.08 12.72 7.58
C GLY A 149 12.42 13.26 7.12
N SER A 150 13.34 13.28 8.06
CA SER A 150 14.72 13.67 7.82
C SER A 150 15.64 12.86 8.72
N GLU A 151 16.78 12.46 8.17
CA GLU A 151 17.81 11.71 8.88
C GLU A 151 19.16 12.40 8.69
N LEU A 152 19.91 12.49 9.79
CA LEU A 152 21.27 13.01 9.83
C LEU A 152 22.14 11.94 10.47
N MET A 153 23.19 11.50 9.79
CA MET A 153 24.21 10.59 10.33
C MET A 153 25.60 11.20 10.12
N MET A 154 26.43 11.15 11.15
CA MET A 154 27.83 11.55 11.10
C MET A 154 28.72 10.41 11.57
N THR A 155 29.76 10.12 10.80
CA THR A 155 30.82 9.19 11.17
C THR A 155 32.10 9.98 11.41
N PHE A 156 32.71 9.79 12.58
CA PHE A 156 33.95 10.41 13.02
C PHE A 156 35.06 9.37 13.07
N ASN A 157 36.12 9.60 12.29
CA ASN A 157 37.35 8.82 12.31
C ASN A 157 38.28 9.39 13.39
N LEU A 158 38.44 8.66 14.49
CA LEU A 158 39.31 9.01 15.61
C LEU A 158 40.75 8.50 15.37
N HIS A 159 41.70 8.97 16.16
CA HIS A 159 43.05 8.40 16.15
C HIS A 159 43.00 6.93 16.62
N ASN A 160 43.85 6.08 16.03
CA ASN A 160 43.95 4.63 16.27
C ASN A 160 42.86 3.78 15.60
N SER A 161 42.38 4.17 14.42
CA SER A 161 41.39 3.41 13.63
C SER A 161 40.04 3.19 14.32
N ALA A 162 39.75 3.97 15.36
CA ALA A 162 38.44 3.96 16.00
C ALA A 162 37.46 4.84 15.20
N GLU A 163 36.25 4.32 14.98
CA GLU A 163 35.16 5.05 14.31
C GLU A 163 34.01 5.25 15.30
N MET A 164 33.46 6.47 15.34
CA MET A 164 32.27 6.78 16.09
C MET A 164 31.16 7.20 15.13
N VAL A 165 29.97 6.64 15.27
CA VAL A 165 28.80 7.00 14.47
C VAL A 165 27.74 7.58 15.39
N ALA A 166 27.21 8.75 15.02
CA ALA A 166 26.08 9.38 15.70
C ALA A 166 25.03 9.78 14.67
N GLY A 167 23.75 9.68 15.04
CA GLY A 167 22.68 10.07 14.14
C GLY A 167 21.43 10.52 14.86
N ALA A 168 20.59 11.24 14.12
CA ALA A 168 19.29 11.71 14.54
C ALA A 168 18.28 11.51 13.41
N LEU A 169 17.05 11.14 13.79
CA LEU A 169 15.93 10.95 12.89
C LEU A 169 14.76 11.78 13.41
N PHE A 170 14.06 12.44 12.49
CA PHE A 170 12.77 13.06 12.73
C PHE A 170 11.77 12.53 11.71
N GLU A 171 10.58 12.16 12.17
CA GLU A 171 9.47 11.73 11.33
C GLU A 171 8.17 12.34 11.83
N SER A 172 7.31 12.71 10.89
CA SER A 172 5.94 13.14 11.15
C SER A 172 5.02 12.47 10.15
N LEU A 173 3.98 11.81 10.67
CA LEU A 173 2.94 11.14 9.89
C LEU A 173 1.61 11.82 10.16
N LYS A 174 0.89 12.15 9.10
CA LYS A 174 -0.48 12.67 9.17
C LYS A 174 -1.39 11.79 8.35
N ILE A 175 -2.46 11.30 8.98
CA ILE A 175 -3.55 10.60 8.32
C ILE A 175 -4.74 11.57 8.22
N TYR A 176 -5.38 11.64 7.05
CA TYR A 176 -6.46 12.58 6.77
C TYR A 176 -7.38 12.03 5.66
N ASP A 177 -8.45 12.78 5.36
CA ASP A 177 -9.49 12.40 4.38
C ASP A 177 -10.03 10.98 4.63
N VAL A 178 -10.16 10.64 5.93
CA VAL A 178 -10.69 9.36 6.36
C VAL A 178 -12.20 9.38 6.17
N LYS A 179 -12.70 8.46 5.35
CA LYS A 179 -14.14 8.24 5.15
C LYS A 179 -14.48 6.84 5.64
N SER A 180 -15.51 6.73 6.48
CA SER A 180 -16.07 5.45 6.90
C SER A 180 -17.53 5.40 6.47
N CYS A 181 -17.78 4.69 5.36
CA CYS A 181 -19.09 4.38 4.77
C CYS A 181 -19.98 5.59 4.37
N ARG A 182 -20.58 5.50 3.19
CA ARG A 182 -21.69 6.33 2.73
C ARG A 182 -22.81 5.42 2.27
#